data_AF-A0A258LH73-F1
#
_entry.id   AF-A0A258LH73-F1
#
_cell.length_a   1.000
_cell.length_b   1.000
_cell.length_c   1.000
_cell.angle_alpha   90.00
_cell.angle_beta   90.00
_cell.angle_gamma   90.00
#
_symmetry.space_group_name_H-M   'P 1'
#
loop_
_entity.id
_entity.type
_entity.pdbx_description
1 polymer ?
#
loop_
_entity_poly.entity_id
_entity_poly.type
_entity_poly.pdbx_seq_one_letter_code
_entity_poly.pdbx_strand_id
1 'polypeptide(L)' 'NIAVEYPIGHRRRRGEGIPELVKKFKVNLARRFDAKKQADILALCLEQKTLEAMPVNAFVDMLAV' A
#
# COMPACT_ATOMS: atom_id res chain seq x y z
N ASN A 1 -24.52 -18.44 14.04
CA ASN A 1 -24.09 -17.32 13.18
C ASN A 1 -23.13 -16.43 13.94
N ILE A 2 -21.91 -16.25 13.44
CA ILE A 2 -21.00 -15.20 13.93
C ILE A 2 -21.45 -13.92 13.24
N ALA A 3 -21.95 -12.95 14.00
CA ALA A 3 -22.30 -11.64 13.45
C ALA A 3 -21.01 -10.83 13.21
N VAL A 4 -20.86 -10.28 12.01
CA VAL A 4 -19.80 -9.32 11.67
C VAL A 4 -20.47 -8.00 11.32
N GLU A 5 -20.58 -7.11 12.30
CA GLU A 5 -21.26 -5.83 12.12
C GLU A 5 -20.50 -4.87 11.19
N TYR A 6 -19.16 -4.95 11.20
CA TYR A 6 -18.30 -4.15 10.35
C TYR A 6 -17.25 -5.02 9.65
N PRO A 7 -17.24 -5.11 8.31
CA PRO A 7 -16.17 -5.80 7.59
C PRO A 7 -14.83 -5.09 7.83
N ILE A 8 -13.72 -5.80 7.62
CA ILE A 8 -12.37 -5.28 7.92
C ILE A 8 -12.02 -4.00 7.13
N GLY A 9 -12.62 -3.80 5.95
CA GLY A 9 -12.46 -2.58 5.15
C GLY A 9 -13.25 -1.37 5.64
N HIS A 10 -14.11 -1.54 6.64
CA HIS A 10 -14.97 -0.47 7.15
C HIS A 10 -14.17 0.58 7.94
N ARG A 11 -14.61 1.86 7.90
CA ARG A 11 -13.93 2.98 8.57
C ARG A 11 -13.65 2.73 10.05
N ARG A 12 -14.60 2.11 10.77
CA ARG A 12 -14.48 1.79 12.20
C ARG A 12 -13.38 0.77 12.52
N ARG A 13 -12.91 0.01 11.54
CA ARG A 13 -11.87 -1.03 11.69
C ARG A 13 -10.57 -0.65 10.99
N ARG A 14 -10.31 0.63 10.70
CA ARG A 14 -9.06 1.06 10.04
C ARG A 14 -7.81 0.66 10.82
N GLY A 15 -7.85 0.64 12.16
CA GLY A 15 -6.72 0.17 12.97
C GLY A 15 -6.33 -1.28 12.66
N GLU A 16 -7.31 -2.15 12.40
CA GLU A 16 -7.08 -3.55 12.01
C GLU A 16 -6.87 -3.72 10.49
N GLY A 17 -7.56 -2.90 9.68
CA GLY A 17 -7.60 -3.05 8.23
C GLY A 17 -6.41 -2.43 7.48
N ILE A 18 -5.79 -1.37 8.00
CA ILE A 18 -4.61 -0.77 7.37
C ILE A 18 -3.41 -1.75 7.34
N PRO A 19 -3.07 -2.47 8.42
CA PRO A 19 -2.05 -3.51 8.37
C PRO A 19 -2.27 -4.56 7.27
N GLU A 20 -3.51 -5.06 7.13
CA GLU A 20 -3.86 -6.03 6.08
C GLU A 20 -3.82 -5.41 4.68
N LEU A 21 -4.16 -4.12 4.54
CA LEU A 21 -4.02 -3.39 3.29
C LEU A 21 -2.55 -3.26 2.87
N VAL A 22 -1.65 -2.93 3.81
CA VAL A 22 -0.20 -2.86 3.56
C VAL A 22 0.35 -4.23 3.19
N LYS A 23 -0.07 -5.31 3.88
CA LYS A 23 0.28 -6.68 3.52
C LYS A 23 -0.18 -7.05 2.10
N LYS A 24 -1.43 -6.74 1.76
CA LYS A 24 -1.98 -6.93 0.40
C LYS A 24 -1.16 -6.16 -0.64
N PHE A 25 -0.75 -4.94 -0.34
CA PHE A 25 0.05 -4.12 -1.25
C PHE A 25 1.42 -4.76 -1.51
N LYS A 26 2.14 -5.17 -0.46
CA LYS A 26 3.42 -5.91 -0.56
C LYS A 26 3.31 -7.14 -1.46
N VAL A 27 2.29 -7.97 -1.24
CA VAL A 27 2.06 -9.19 -2.03
C VAL A 27 1.83 -8.86 -3.51
N ASN A 28 1.13 -7.77 -3.82
CA ASN A 28 0.88 -7.38 -5.20
C ASN A 28 2.10 -6.76 -5.88
N LEU A 29 2.92 -5.98 -5.18
CA LEU A 29 4.19 -5.47 -5.71
C LEU A 29 5.12 -6.63 -6.11
N ALA A 30 5.18 -7.67 -5.27
CA ALA A 30 5.99 -8.87 -5.52
C ALA A 30 5.61 -9.66 -6.78
N ARG A 31 4.41 -9.43 -7.34
CA ARG A 31 3.97 -10.08 -8.58
C ARG A 31 4.48 -9.38 -9.84
N ARG A 32 5.02 -8.16 -9.73
CA ARG A 32 5.32 -7.29 -10.88
C ARG A 32 6.73 -6.71 -10.87
N PHE A 33 7.34 -6.56 -9.70
CA PHE A 33 8.62 -5.86 -9.53
C PHE A 33 9.64 -6.74 -8.83
N ASP A 34 10.94 -6.48 -9.02
CA ASP A 34 12.00 -7.12 -8.24
C ASP A 34 12.01 -6.64 -6.78
N ALA A 35 12.77 -7.33 -5.92
CA ALA A 35 12.79 -7.06 -4.48
C ALA A 35 13.23 -5.62 -4.14
N LYS A 36 14.12 -5.02 -4.94
CA LYS A 36 14.62 -3.66 -4.72
C LYS A 36 13.52 -2.65 -5.02
N LYS A 37 12.92 -2.74 -6.22
CA LYS A 37 11.85 -1.85 -6.66
C LYS A 37 10.60 -1.98 -5.79
N GLN A 38 10.27 -3.19 -5.31
CA GLN A 38 9.23 -3.40 -4.30
C GLN A 38 9.50 -2.61 -3.01
N ALA A 39 10.72 -2.69 -2.48
CA ALA A 39 11.10 -2.01 -1.24
C ALA A 39 11.05 -0.48 -1.39
N ASP A 40 11.56 0.04 -2.52
CA ASP A 40 11.57 1.48 -2.82
C ASP A 40 10.13 2.03 -2.95
N ILE A 41 9.26 1.34 -3.73
CA ILE A 41 7.85 1.73 -3.88
C ILE A 41 7.14 1.72 -2.52
N LEU A 42 7.34 0.66 -1.74
CA LEU A 42 6.68 0.52 -0.44
C LEU A 42 7.14 1.61 0.53
N ALA A 43 8.45 1.88 0.63
CA ALA A 43 8.99 2.87 1.54
C ALA A 43 8.44 4.26 1.24
N LEU A 44 8.40 4.64 -0.05
CA LEU A 44 7.78 5.90 -0.46
C LEU A 44 6.31 5.97 -0.05
N CYS A 45 5.51 4.94 -0.37
CA CYS A 45 4.07 4.95 -0.15
C CYS A 45 3.67 4.90 1.34
N LEU A 46 4.57 4.51 2.25
CA LEU A 46 4.33 4.53 3.70
C LEU A 46 4.67 5.89 4.35
N GLU A 47 5.45 6.73 3.67
CA GLU A 47 5.86 8.05 4.16
C GLU A 47 5.03 9.17 3.52
N GLN A 48 3.92 9.53 4.17
CA GLN A 48 2.91 10.46 3.63
C GLN A 48 3.50 11.76 3.06
N LYS A 49 4.35 12.45 3.82
CA LYS A 49 4.92 13.74 3.40
C LYS A 49 5.83 13.60 2.19
N THR A 50 6.59 12.51 2.13
CA THR A 50 7.50 12.22 1.02
C THR A 50 6.72 11.90 -0.24
N LEU A 51 5.65 11.10 -0.12
CA LEU A 51 4.77 10.79 -1.23
C LEU A 51 4.07 12.05 -1.77
N GLU A 52 3.54 12.90 -0.89
CA GLU A 52 2.87 14.15 -1.26
C GLU A 52 3.80 15.15 -1.95
N ALA A 53 5.08 15.16 -1.59
CA ALA A 53 6.08 16.03 -2.21
C ALA A 53 6.63 15.49 -3.54
N MET A 54 6.37 14.22 -3.88
CA MET A 54 6.94 13.59 -5.06
C MET A 54 6.28 14.12 -6.35
N PRO A 55 7.06 14.52 -7.37
CA PRO A 55 6.51 14.83 -8.68
C PRO A 55 5.76 13.63 -9.27
N VAL A 56 4.56 13.88 -9.80
CA VAL A 56 3.67 12.83 -10.32
C VAL A 56 4.36 12.00 -11.40
N ASN A 57 5.11 12.62 -12.31
CA ASN A 57 5.83 11.89 -13.36
C ASN A 57 6.84 10.91 -12.77
N ALA A 58 7.62 11.33 -11.77
CA ALA A 58 8.61 10.48 -11.13
C ALA A 58 7.96 9.30 -10.38
N PHE A 59 6.79 9.52 -9.76
CA PHE A 59 6.03 8.45 -9.13
C PHE A 59 5.55 7.40 -10.14
N VAL A 60 5.00 7.87 -11.28
CA VAL A 60 4.51 6.97 -12.34
C VAL A 60 5.66 6.24 -13.01
N ASP A 61 6.79 6.90 -13.26
CA ASP A 61 8.01 6.26 -13.79
C ASP A 61 8.50 5.13 -12.88
N MET A 62 8.39 5.29 -11.55
CA MET A 62 8.70 4.24 -10.59
C MET A 62 7.76 3.03 -10.71
N LEU A 63 6.53 3.21 -11.17
CA LEU A 63 5.53 2.13 -11.34
C LEU A 63 5.48 1.55 -12.77
N ALA A 64 6.19 2.15 -13.72
CA ALA A 64 6.29 1.62 -15.07
C ALA A 64 6.97 0.23 -15.05
N VAL A 65 6.45 -0.68 -15.87
CA VAL A 65 7.01 -2.03 -16.10
C VAL A 65 7.80 -2.02 -17.40
#